data_AF-A0ABC8TKE4-F1
#
_entry.id   AF-A0ABC8TKE4-F1
#
_cell.length_a   1.000
_cell.length_b   1.000
_cell.length_c   1.000
_cell.angle_alpha   90.00
_cell.angle_beta   90.00
_cell.angle_gamma   90.00
#
_symmetry.space_group_name_H-M   'P 1'
#
loop_
_entity.id
_entity.type
_entity.pdbx_description
1 polymer ?
#
loop_
_entity_poly.entity_id
_entity_poly.type
_entity_poly.pdbx_seq_one_letter_code
_entity_poly.pdbx_strand_id
1 'polypeptide(L)'
;MAGTSSSVTPNVVGSTVVELSRNSRTGAPFSVRISSRSNSVSNRDERGPPSEGLSCIFVGPIETASKETLESLYRQARDAYYSGKPLIVDDMFDRVELKLRWYGSKYVVKYPRCSLRRHSTYADAEEDPSQVFTLASVWLLFLGFGCSACLVPIIYTVGQAYQDAFNSGLYYSNQASSGAFLAMLNGIFFMVLGSVVGYPIASASAGALHGLWKNDLVALKGACPNCGEEVFAFVRSIQSNKSPHRAECHVCESFLEFRTKVEQSIPTPGKRWVYGRIYLIRRRGGNQHQRWT
;
A
#
# COMPACT_ATOMS: atom_id res chain seq x y z
N MET A 1 -52.52 -31.85 -4.62
CA MET A 1 -51.92 -30.85 -3.69
C MET A 1 -51.26 -29.78 -4.53
N ALA A 2 -51.58 -28.52 -4.22
CA ALA A 2 -51.25 -27.33 -4.99
C ALA A 2 -49.77 -26.95 -4.92
N GLY A 3 -49.29 -26.27 -5.96
CA GLY A 3 -47.97 -25.63 -6.03
C GLY A 3 -47.81 -24.90 -7.35
N THR A 4 -48.31 -23.67 -7.39
CA THR A 4 -48.45 -22.78 -8.55
C THR A 4 -47.14 -22.19 -9.09
N SER A 5 -47.21 -21.92 -10.39
CA SER A 5 -46.33 -21.22 -11.34
C SER A 5 -45.73 -19.86 -10.95
N SER A 6 -44.58 -19.50 -11.53
CA SER A 6 -44.51 -18.45 -12.59
C SER A 6 -43.08 -18.22 -13.09
N SER A 7 -42.88 -18.38 -14.40
CA SER A 7 -41.69 -17.96 -15.15
C SER A 7 -41.88 -16.53 -15.65
N VAL A 8 -40.95 -15.63 -15.35
CA VAL A 8 -41.01 -14.23 -15.81
C VAL A 8 -39.92 -13.99 -16.87
N THR A 9 -40.38 -13.73 -18.09
CA THR A 9 -39.62 -13.18 -19.22
C THR A 9 -39.56 -11.66 -19.13
N PRO A 10 -38.44 -10.99 -19.44
CA PRO A 10 -38.41 -9.53 -19.49
C PRO A 10 -38.93 -9.02 -20.84
N ASN A 11 -40.02 -8.24 -20.78
CA ASN A 11 -40.59 -7.53 -21.91
C ASN A 11 -39.77 -6.27 -22.25
N VAL A 12 -39.50 -6.12 -23.54
CA VAL A 12 -39.03 -4.90 -24.21
C VAL A 12 -40.19 -3.93 -24.32
N VAL A 13 -40.02 -2.70 -23.84
CA VAL A 13 -40.88 -1.56 -24.20
C VAL A 13 -39.96 -0.43 -24.65
N GLY A 14 -40.05 -0.11 -25.94
CA GLY A 14 -39.42 1.05 -26.53
C GLY A 14 -40.15 2.33 -26.11
N SER A 15 -39.37 3.39 -25.91
CA SER A 15 -39.88 4.76 -25.94
C SER A 15 -39.19 5.51 -27.07
N THR A 16 -40.01 6.09 -27.91
CA THR A 16 -39.69 6.85 -29.11
C THR A 16 -39.27 8.30 -28.81
N VAL A 17 -38.59 8.90 -29.80
CA VAL A 17 -38.35 10.35 -30.06
C VAL A 17 -37.36 11.05 -29.11
N VAL A 18 -36.41 11.92 -29.49
CA VAL A 18 -36.17 12.76 -30.68
C VAL A 18 -34.65 12.88 -30.88
N GLU A 19 -34.18 12.73 -32.11
CA GLU A 19 -32.86 13.16 -32.56
C GLU A 19 -32.95 14.65 -32.95
N LEU A 20 -32.20 15.54 -32.28
CA LEU A 20 -31.98 16.90 -32.79
C LEU A 20 -30.54 17.36 -32.59
N SER A 21 -29.86 17.43 -33.73
CA SER A 21 -28.62 18.14 -34.02
C SER A 21 -28.69 19.64 -33.66
N ARG A 22 -27.60 20.21 -33.09
CA ARG A 22 -26.87 21.38 -33.66
C ARG A 22 -25.70 21.92 -32.82
N ASN A 23 -24.55 21.97 -33.49
CA ASN A 23 -23.54 23.03 -33.62
C ASN A 23 -23.18 24.01 -32.48
N SER A 24 -21.87 23.99 -32.20
CA SER A 24 -20.92 25.11 -32.05
C SER A 24 -21.42 26.56 -32.18
N ARG A 25 -21.06 27.41 -31.20
CA ARG A 25 -20.50 28.77 -31.40
C ARG A 25 -19.95 29.38 -30.09
N THR A 26 -18.65 29.71 -30.14
CA THR A 26 -17.98 30.96 -29.67
C THR A 26 -18.45 31.70 -28.41
N GLY A 27 -17.59 31.69 -27.37
CA GLY A 27 -16.91 32.87 -26.83
C GLY A 27 -17.71 33.97 -26.10
N ALA A 28 -17.57 34.03 -24.78
CA ALA A 28 -17.36 35.27 -24.01
C ALA A 28 -16.97 34.94 -22.54
N PRO A 29 -16.05 35.70 -21.90
CA PRO A 29 -15.67 35.50 -20.50
C PRO A 29 -16.57 36.33 -19.58
N PHE A 30 -17.07 35.73 -18.51
CA PHE A 30 -17.78 36.47 -17.46
C PHE A 30 -16.94 36.55 -16.20
N SER A 31 -16.28 37.69 -16.03
CA SER A 31 -15.74 38.18 -14.76
C SER A 31 -16.90 38.70 -13.90
N VAL A 32 -17.21 38.04 -12.78
CA VAL A 32 -18.17 38.57 -11.80
C VAL A 32 -17.43 39.09 -10.58
N ARG A 33 -17.47 40.41 -10.47
CA ARG A 33 -17.05 41.26 -9.35
C ARG A 33 -17.92 40.96 -8.12
N ILE A 34 -17.29 40.53 -7.02
CA ILE A 34 -17.94 40.33 -5.72
C ILE A 34 -18.30 41.72 -5.16
N SER A 35 -19.59 41.98 -5.00
CA SER A 35 -20.11 43.17 -4.32
C SER A 35 -20.39 42.83 -2.86
N SER A 36 -19.63 43.40 -1.95
CA SER A 36 -19.85 43.35 -0.51
C SER A 36 -20.59 44.62 -0.05
N ARG A 37 -21.91 44.55 0.15
CA ARG A 37 -22.63 45.47 1.05
C ARG A 37 -24.10 45.10 1.24
N SER A 38 -24.50 44.86 2.49
CA SER A 38 -25.76 45.37 3.02
C SER A 38 -25.71 45.44 4.55
N ASN A 39 -25.96 46.65 5.06
CA ASN A 39 -26.10 47.02 6.46
C ASN A 39 -27.17 46.18 7.17
N SER A 40 -26.88 45.73 8.40
CA SER A 40 -27.87 45.20 9.33
C SER A 40 -28.43 46.33 10.21
N VAL A 41 -29.70 46.66 10.05
CA VAL A 41 -30.52 47.32 11.08
C VAL A 41 -31.49 46.27 11.62
N SER A 42 -31.45 46.11 12.94
CA SER A 42 -32.26 45.18 13.73
C SER A 42 -33.75 45.54 13.66
N ASN A 43 -34.60 44.54 13.43
CA ASN A 43 -35.90 44.46 14.08
C ASN A 43 -36.17 43.00 14.46
N ARG A 44 -36.50 42.82 15.74
CA ARG A 44 -36.94 41.57 16.37
C ARG A 44 -38.35 41.23 15.86
N ASP A 45 -38.54 40.00 15.42
CA ASP A 45 -39.80 39.29 15.60
C ASP A 45 -39.53 37.77 15.71
N GLU A 46 -40.18 37.14 16.70
CA GLU A 46 -40.07 35.72 17.02
C GLU A 46 -40.82 34.84 16.01
N ARG A 47 -40.12 33.94 15.30
CA ARG A 47 -40.64 32.59 14.97
C ARG A 47 -39.54 31.64 14.49
N GLY A 48 -39.32 30.57 15.26
CA GLY A 48 -38.59 29.36 14.85
C GLY A 48 -37.06 29.48 14.84
N PRO A 49 -36.32 28.40 15.15
CA PRO A 49 -34.87 28.42 15.02
C PRO A 49 -34.52 28.67 13.55
N PRO A 50 -33.61 29.62 13.24
CA PRO A 50 -33.14 29.77 11.88
C PRO A 50 -32.46 28.45 11.51
N SER A 51 -32.94 27.80 10.46
CA SER A 51 -32.23 26.73 9.79
C SER A 51 -30.83 27.28 9.44
N GLU A 52 -29.82 26.86 10.20
CA GLU A 52 -28.42 27.16 9.94
C GLU A 52 -28.14 26.82 8.48
N GLY A 53 -28.02 27.85 7.63
CA GLY A 53 -27.58 27.67 6.27
C GLY A 53 -26.21 27.01 6.32
N LEU A 54 -26.05 25.86 5.63
CA LEU A 54 -24.82 25.08 5.59
C LEU A 54 -23.62 26.01 5.43
N SER A 55 -22.83 26.17 6.50
CA SER A 55 -21.56 26.86 6.44
C SER A 55 -20.64 26.03 5.55
N CYS A 56 -20.39 26.51 4.33
CA CYS A 56 -19.32 25.97 3.50
C CYS A 56 -18.03 26.13 4.30
N ILE A 57 -17.38 25.02 4.65
CA ILE A 57 -16.14 25.05 5.41
C ILE A 57 -15.10 25.73 4.51
N PHE A 58 -14.60 26.89 4.93
CA PHE A 58 -13.53 27.56 4.19
C PHE A 58 -12.23 26.82 4.43
N VAL A 59 -11.89 25.93 3.50
CA VAL A 59 -10.56 25.34 3.43
C VAL A 59 -9.70 26.30 2.62
N GLY A 60 -8.57 26.74 3.18
CA GLY A 60 -7.57 27.50 2.44
C GLY A 60 -6.97 26.72 1.26
N PRO A 61 -5.77 27.04 0.78
CA PRO A 61 -5.14 26.28 -0.28
C PRO A 61 -5.10 24.77 0.04
N ILE A 62 -5.59 23.93 -0.88
CA ILE A 62 -5.69 22.47 -0.69
C ILE A 62 -4.34 21.88 -0.29
N GLU A 63 -3.24 22.41 -0.84
CA GLU A 63 -1.88 21.94 -0.58
C GLU A 63 -1.40 22.17 0.86
N THR A 64 -1.92 23.18 1.57
CA THR A 64 -1.50 23.50 2.95
C THR A 64 -2.51 23.05 4.02
N ALA A 65 -3.70 22.63 3.61
CA ALA A 65 -4.76 22.20 4.52
C ALA A 65 -4.38 20.91 5.30
N SER A 66 -4.82 20.85 6.57
CA SER A 66 -4.66 19.68 7.44
C SER A 66 -5.63 18.55 7.06
N LYS A 67 -5.31 17.33 7.50
CA LYS A 67 -6.08 16.11 7.19
C LYS A 67 -7.56 16.27 7.56
N GLU A 68 -7.86 16.75 8.76
CA GLU A 68 -9.22 16.86 9.29
C GLU A 68 -10.10 17.83 8.47
N THR A 69 -9.55 18.97 8.07
CA THR A 69 -10.27 19.95 7.25
C THR A 69 -10.52 19.45 5.83
N LEU A 70 -9.60 18.65 5.29
CA LEU A 70 -9.80 18.01 3.99
C LEU A 70 -10.84 16.89 4.07
N GLU A 71 -10.88 16.14 5.18
CA GLU A 71 -11.90 15.10 5.39
C GLU A 71 -13.31 15.69 5.50
N SER A 72 -13.45 16.85 6.16
CA SER A 72 -14.74 17.53 6.25
C SER A 72 -15.17 18.10 4.90
N LEU A 73 -14.25 18.74 4.16
CA LEU A 73 -14.50 19.21 2.80
C LEU A 73 -14.90 18.07 1.87
N TYR A 74 -14.19 16.94 1.92
CA TYR A 74 -14.49 15.77 1.11
C TYR A 74 -15.89 15.22 1.39
N ARG A 75 -16.29 15.10 2.66
CA ARG A 75 -17.63 14.66 3.05
C ARG A 75 -18.70 15.62 2.52
N GLN A 76 -18.51 16.92 2.76
CA GLN A 76 -19.45 17.96 2.34
C GLN A 76 -19.59 17.99 0.81
N ALA A 77 -18.48 17.95 0.08
CA ALA A 77 -18.46 17.92 -1.38
C ALA A 77 -19.15 16.68 -1.95
N ARG A 78 -18.92 15.50 -1.34
CA ARG A 78 -19.54 14.24 -1.73
C ARG A 78 -21.05 14.28 -1.53
N ASP A 79 -21.51 14.74 -0.37
CA ASP A 79 -22.94 14.79 -0.06
C ASP A 79 -23.66 15.83 -0.95
N ALA A 80 -23.00 16.95 -1.24
CA ALA A 80 -23.48 17.97 -2.16
C ALA A 80 -23.59 17.45 -3.61
N TYR A 81 -22.60 16.67 -4.07
CA TYR A 81 -22.65 15.98 -5.36
C TYR A 81 -23.86 15.05 -5.47
N TYR A 82 -24.11 14.22 -4.45
CA TYR A 82 -25.29 13.34 -4.44
C TYR A 82 -26.62 14.09 -4.33
N SER A 83 -26.63 15.28 -3.73
CA SER A 83 -27.81 16.15 -3.70
C SER A 83 -28.06 16.92 -5.02
N GLY A 84 -27.18 16.76 -6.02
CA GLY A 84 -27.29 17.43 -7.32
C GLY A 84 -26.80 18.89 -7.34
N LYS A 85 -26.14 19.36 -6.27
CA LYS A 85 -25.59 20.72 -6.15
C LYS A 85 -24.09 20.65 -5.83
N PRO A 86 -23.21 20.40 -6.82
CA PRO A 86 -21.78 20.24 -6.55
C PRO A 86 -21.15 21.53 -6.00
N LEU A 87 -20.40 21.41 -4.90
CA LEU A 87 -19.71 22.54 -4.25
C LEU A 87 -18.34 22.84 -4.86
N ILE A 88 -17.66 21.81 -5.34
CA ILE A 88 -16.34 21.90 -5.96
C ILE A 88 -16.35 21.17 -7.30
N VAL A 89 -15.43 21.55 -8.18
CA VAL A 89 -15.24 20.93 -9.50
C VAL A 89 -14.58 19.56 -9.34
N ASP A 90 -14.86 18.63 -10.26
CA ASP A 90 -14.32 17.26 -10.26
C ASP A 90 -12.79 17.21 -10.10
N ASP A 91 -12.04 18.11 -10.74
CA ASP A 91 -10.57 18.15 -10.67
C ASP A 91 -10.06 18.54 -9.27
N MET A 92 -10.78 19.44 -8.58
CA MET A 92 -10.49 19.78 -7.19
C MET A 92 -10.86 18.62 -6.26
N PHE A 93 -11.97 17.93 -6.52
CA PHE A 93 -12.37 16.75 -5.76
C PHE A 93 -11.32 15.64 -5.87
N ASP A 94 -10.81 15.37 -7.08
CA ASP A 94 -9.75 14.39 -7.32
C ASP A 94 -8.46 14.75 -6.58
N ARG A 95 -8.09 16.04 -6.53
CA ARG A 95 -6.92 16.50 -5.74
C ARG A 95 -7.11 16.31 -4.25
N VAL A 96 -8.28 16.64 -3.72
CA VAL A 96 -8.61 16.41 -2.30
C VAL A 96 -8.56 14.91 -1.99
N GLU A 97 -9.13 14.08 -2.86
CA GLU A 97 -9.12 12.62 -2.75
C GLU A 97 -7.68 12.09 -2.73
N LEU A 98 -6.83 12.52 -3.66
CA LEU A 98 -5.42 12.12 -3.73
C LEU A 98 -4.66 12.53 -2.47
N LYS A 99 -4.85 13.76 -1.99
CA LYS A 99 -4.17 14.25 -0.79
C LYS A 99 -4.61 13.49 0.46
N LEU A 100 -5.90 13.17 0.57
CA LEU A 100 -6.43 12.35 1.66
C LEU A 100 -5.96 10.90 1.60
N ARG A 101 -5.78 10.31 0.41
CA ARG A 101 -5.10 9.00 0.27
C ARG A 101 -3.67 9.07 0.79
N TRP A 102 -2.93 10.12 0.44
CA TRP A 102 -1.57 10.31 0.93
C TRP A 102 -1.51 10.43 2.46
N TYR A 103 -2.50 11.10 3.07
CA TYR A 103 -2.66 11.16 4.53
C TYR A 103 -3.17 9.85 5.18
N GLY A 104 -3.50 8.81 4.41
CA GLY A 104 -4.11 7.58 4.90
C GLY A 104 -5.46 7.82 5.58
N SER A 105 -6.35 8.59 4.94
CA SER A 105 -7.69 8.84 5.45
C SER A 105 -8.67 7.70 5.12
N LYS A 106 -9.36 7.19 6.13
CA LYS A 106 -10.38 6.13 5.99
C LYS A 106 -11.57 6.55 5.12
N TYR A 107 -11.83 7.85 4.96
CA TYR A 107 -12.96 8.35 4.16
C TYR A 107 -12.79 8.17 2.65
N VAL A 108 -11.56 8.00 2.19
CA VAL A 108 -11.24 7.88 0.77
C VAL A 108 -11.11 6.43 0.31
N VAL A 109 -11.04 5.49 1.25
CA VAL A 109 -11.09 4.05 0.94
C VAL A 109 -12.46 3.74 0.35
N LYS A 110 -12.45 3.36 -0.92
CA LYS A 110 -13.66 3.04 -1.67
C LYS A 110 -13.91 1.53 -1.58
N TYR A 111 -15.18 1.17 -1.32
CA TYR A 111 -15.66 -0.20 -1.46
C TYR A 111 -15.37 -0.77 -2.86
N PRO A 112 -15.37 -2.11 -3.03
CA PRO A 112 -15.19 -2.74 -4.33
C PRO A 112 -16.10 -2.14 -5.40
N ARG A 113 -15.51 -1.68 -6.50
CA ARG A 113 -16.20 -1.05 -7.63
C ARG A 113 -16.21 -1.96 -8.83
N CYS A 114 -17.30 -1.92 -9.61
CA CYS A 114 -17.34 -2.54 -10.91
C CYS A 114 -16.82 -1.56 -11.97
N SER A 115 -15.79 -1.96 -12.74
CA SER A 115 -15.38 -1.21 -13.93
C SER A 115 -16.15 -1.72 -15.14
N LEU A 116 -17.15 -0.97 -15.61
CA LEU A 116 -17.90 -1.34 -16.80
C LEU A 116 -17.00 -1.40 -18.05
N ARG A 117 -16.00 -0.53 -18.17
CA ARG A 117 -15.05 -0.53 -19.29
C ARG A 117 -14.15 -1.78 -19.31
N ARG A 118 -13.80 -2.34 -18.16
CA ARG A 118 -12.92 -3.52 -18.04
C ARG A 118 -13.67 -4.83 -17.78
N HIS A 119 -14.98 -4.77 -17.54
CA HIS A 119 -15.81 -5.91 -17.16
C HIS A 119 -15.23 -6.64 -15.93
N SER A 120 -14.63 -5.90 -14.99
CA SER A 120 -13.93 -6.45 -13.82
C SER A 120 -14.24 -5.63 -12.57
N THR A 121 -14.44 -6.31 -11.44
CA THR A 121 -14.50 -5.66 -10.12
C THR A 121 -13.10 -5.37 -9.61
N TYR A 122 -12.93 -4.24 -8.92
CA TYR A 122 -11.67 -3.85 -8.31
C TYR A 122 -11.87 -3.16 -6.97
N ALA A 123 -10.90 -3.29 -6.08
CA ALA A 123 -10.83 -2.56 -4.83
C ALA A 123 -9.55 -1.70 -4.82
N ASP A 124 -9.59 -0.59 -4.08
CA ASP A 124 -8.39 0.21 -3.84
C ASP A 124 -7.48 -0.50 -2.82
N ALA A 125 -6.18 -0.34 -3.00
CA ALA A 125 -5.16 -0.84 -2.07
C ALA A 125 -4.23 0.28 -1.64
N GLU A 126 -3.86 0.27 -0.37
CA GLU A 126 -2.95 1.21 0.26
C GLU A 126 -1.62 0.55 0.56
N GLU A 127 -0.58 1.36 0.66
CA GLU A 127 0.75 0.91 1.06
C GLU A 127 0.77 0.62 2.57
N ASP A 128 1.24 -0.57 2.95
CA ASP A 128 1.41 -0.97 4.33
C ASP A 128 2.91 -1.03 4.69
N PRO A 129 3.51 0.07 5.19
CA PRO A 129 4.93 0.09 5.53
C PRO A 129 5.27 -0.84 6.69
N SER A 130 4.29 -1.22 7.53
CA SER A 130 4.52 -2.08 8.68
C SER A 130 4.95 -3.48 8.24
N GLN A 131 4.36 -4.00 7.17
CA GLN A 131 4.67 -5.33 6.64
C GLN A 131 6.05 -5.39 5.95
N VAL A 132 6.48 -4.28 5.34
CA VAL A 132 7.85 -4.18 4.79
C VAL A 132 8.87 -4.10 5.93
N PHE A 133 8.54 -3.39 7.01
CA PHE A 133 9.39 -3.29 8.19
C PHE A 133 9.53 -4.64 8.93
N THR A 134 8.47 -5.44 9.03
CA THR A 134 8.55 -6.79 9.61
C THR A 134 9.40 -7.71 8.74
N LEU A 135 9.27 -7.63 7.42
CA LEU A 135 10.15 -8.38 6.52
C LEU A 135 11.62 -7.96 6.70
N ALA A 136 11.89 -6.66 6.81
CA ALA A 136 13.23 -6.13 7.05
C ALA A 136 13.80 -6.59 8.40
N SER A 137 13.01 -6.58 9.48
CA SER A 137 13.46 -7.01 10.79
C SER A 137 13.81 -8.51 10.82
N VAL A 138 13.02 -9.36 10.16
CA VAL A 138 13.33 -10.79 10.01
C VAL A 138 14.66 -11.00 9.26
N TRP A 139 14.88 -10.27 8.17
CA TRP A 139 16.17 -10.34 7.45
C TRP A 139 17.35 -9.79 8.24
N LEU A 140 17.15 -8.76 9.07
CA LEU A 140 18.17 -8.27 9.99
C LEU A 140 18.53 -9.31 11.06
N LEU A 141 17.56 -10.09 11.54
CA LEU A 141 17.83 -11.20 12.47
C LEU A 141 18.65 -12.30 11.79
N PHE A 142 18.33 -12.68 10.55
CA PHE A 142 19.13 -13.65 9.80
C PHE A 142 20.54 -13.13 9.51
N LEU A 143 20.67 -11.84 9.16
CA LEU A 143 21.96 -11.20 9.00
C LEU A 143 22.76 -11.22 10.31
N GLY A 144 22.14 -10.86 11.43
CA GLY A 144 22.76 -10.88 12.76
C GLY A 144 23.23 -12.29 13.15
N PHE A 145 22.39 -13.30 12.93
CA PHE A 145 22.73 -14.70 13.17
C PHE A 145 23.89 -15.19 12.28
N GLY A 146 23.84 -14.90 10.98
CA GLY A 146 24.91 -15.25 10.03
C GLY A 146 26.24 -14.57 10.37
N CYS A 147 26.20 -13.27 10.69
CA CYS A 147 27.37 -12.52 11.13
C CYS A 147 27.94 -13.06 12.45
N SER A 148 27.07 -13.37 13.43
CA SER A 148 27.48 -13.96 14.71
C SER A 148 28.16 -15.32 14.53
N ALA A 149 27.60 -16.20 13.69
CA ALA A 149 28.17 -17.50 13.38
C ALA A 149 29.57 -17.42 12.75
N CYS A 150 29.86 -16.34 12.00
CA CYS A 150 31.20 -16.07 11.49
C CYS A 150 32.12 -15.42 12.55
N LEU A 151 31.66 -14.39 13.25
CA LEU A 151 32.49 -13.54 14.09
C LEU A 151 32.79 -14.12 15.47
N VAL A 152 31.84 -14.83 16.09
CA VAL A 152 32.01 -15.37 17.45
C VAL A 152 33.15 -16.39 17.52
N PRO A 153 33.28 -17.37 16.60
CA PRO A 153 34.44 -18.28 16.60
C PRO A 153 35.77 -17.55 16.38
N ILE A 154 35.80 -16.51 15.56
CA ILE A 154 37.00 -15.70 15.31
C ILE A 154 37.42 -14.95 16.57
N ILE A 155 36.49 -14.23 17.20
CA ILE A 155 36.79 -13.48 18.43
C ILE A 155 37.20 -14.43 19.55
N TYR A 156 36.54 -15.58 19.68
CA TYR A 156 36.84 -16.57 20.71
C TYR A 156 38.24 -17.19 20.54
N THR A 157 38.61 -17.60 19.31
CA THR A 157 39.92 -18.20 19.03
C THR A 157 41.05 -17.19 19.16
N VAL A 158 40.87 -15.96 18.67
CA VAL A 158 41.84 -14.87 18.85
C VAL A 158 41.97 -14.50 20.34
N GLY A 159 40.88 -14.46 21.08
CA GLY A 159 40.86 -14.21 22.51
C GLY A 159 41.64 -15.26 23.30
N GLN A 160 41.47 -16.55 22.99
CA GLN A 160 42.28 -17.62 23.58
C GLN A 160 43.76 -17.46 23.22
N ALA A 161 44.10 -17.23 21.95
CA ALA A 161 45.49 -17.06 21.53
C ALA A 161 46.18 -15.88 22.24
N TYR A 162 45.44 -14.81 22.53
CA TYR A 162 45.96 -13.65 23.24
C TYR A 162 46.17 -13.93 24.74
N GLN A 163 45.23 -14.64 25.38
CA GLN A 163 45.38 -15.08 26.77
C GLN A 163 46.54 -16.07 26.92
N ASP A 164 46.67 -17.02 25.99
CA ASP A 164 47.79 -17.97 25.96
C ASP A 164 49.12 -17.24 25.75
N ALA A 165 49.20 -16.24 24.87
CA ALA A 165 50.42 -15.44 24.68
C ALA A 165 50.84 -14.67 25.95
N PHE A 166 49.87 -14.10 26.69
CA PHE A 166 50.14 -13.43 27.97
C PHE A 166 50.58 -14.40 29.07
N ASN A 167 49.91 -15.55 29.20
CA ASN A 167 50.27 -16.57 30.19
C ASN A 167 51.62 -17.23 29.86
N SER A 168 51.94 -17.40 28.57
CA SER A 168 53.21 -17.93 28.07
C SER A 168 54.38 -16.96 28.27
N GLY A 169 54.12 -15.64 28.29
CA GLY A 169 55.11 -14.64 28.68
C GLY A 169 55.58 -14.75 30.14
N LEU A 170 54.87 -15.53 30.96
CA LEU A 170 55.13 -15.69 32.40
C LEU A 170 55.59 -17.10 32.81
N TYR A 171 55.48 -18.12 31.94
CA TYR A 171 55.89 -19.50 32.22
C TYR A 171 56.74 -20.08 31.08
N TYR A 172 58.06 -19.96 31.21
CA TYR A 172 59.03 -20.65 30.35
C TYR A 172 59.24 -22.07 30.89
N SER A 173 58.46 -23.06 30.43
CA SER A 173 58.86 -24.46 30.55
C SER A 173 58.19 -25.37 29.53
N ASN A 174 59.03 -26.21 28.91
CA ASN A 174 58.74 -27.17 27.86
C ASN A 174 57.73 -28.25 28.29
N GLN A 175 56.57 -28.32 27.65
CA GLN A 175 55.90 -29.59 27.33
C GLN A 175 54.81 -29.33 26.27
N ALA A 176 55.16 -29.52 24.99
CA ALA A 176 54.17 -29.49 23.91
C ALA A 176 53.24 -30.71 24.06
N SER A 177 52.08 -30.50 24.69
CA SER A 177 51.09 -31.55 24.90
C SER A 177 50.28 -31.76 23.62
N SER A 178 49.95 -33.02 23.33
CA SER A 178 49.00 -33.42 22.29
C SER A 178 47.65 -32.68 22.40
N GLY A 179 47.30 -32.22 23.62
CA GLY A 179 46.13 -31.39 23.89
C GLY A 179 46.18 -29.99 23.27
N ALA A 180 47.34 -29.33 23.22
CA ALA A 180 47.47 -28.01 22.60
C ALA A 180 47.27 -28.06 21.07
N PHE A 181 47.76 -29.12 20.42
CA PHE A 181 47.54 -29.36 18.99
C PHE A 181 46.06 -29.65 18.67
N LEU A 182 45.40 -30.47 19.49
CA LEU A 182 43.96 -30.74 19.36
C LEU A 182 43.11 -29.47 19.59
N ALA A 183 43.48 -28.63 20.55
CA ALA A 183 42.80 -27.36 20.80
C ALA A 183 42.91 -26.40 19.59
N MET A 184 44.10 -26.31 18.98
CA MET A 184 44.33 -25.52 17.77
C MET A 184 43.50 -26.02 16.59
N LEU A 185 43.48 -27.34 16.34
CA LEU A 185 42.67 -27.94 15.27
C LEU A 185 41.17 -27.75 15.49
N ASN A 186 40.70 -27.91 16.73
CA ASN A 186 39.30 -27.66 17.09
C ASN A 186 38.93 -26.19 16.84
N GLY A 187 39.80 -25.24 17.22
CA GLY A 187 39.60 -23.81 16.95
C GLY A 187 39.50 -23.49 15.46
N ILE A 188 40.41 -24.05 14.64
CA ILE A 188 40.37 -23.90 13.17
C ILE A 188 39.10 -24.52 12.61
N PHE A 189 38.69 -25.70 13.10
CA PHE A 189 37.48 -26.37 12.64
C PHE A 189 36.21 -25.56 12.95
N PHE A 190 36.09 -24.99 14.16
CA PHE A 190 34.98 -24.11 14.52
C PHE A 190 34.95 -22.82 13.68
N MET A 191 36.11 -22.25 13.36
CA MET A 191 36.23 -21.08 12.48
C MET A 191 35.76 -21.38 11.05
N VAL A 192 36.21 -22.51 10.49
CA VAL A 192 35.85 -22.95 9.15
C VAL A 192 34.37 -23.28 9.09
N LEU A 193 33.85 -24.07 10.03
CA LEU A 193 32.43 -24.41 10.07
C LEU A 193 31.53 -23.18 10.26
N GLY A 194 31.89 -22.29 11.19
CA GLY A 194 31.16 -21.04 11.42
C GLY A 194 31.09 -20.16 10.18
N SER A 195 32.19 -20.06 9.44
CA SER A 195 32.26 -19.29 8.19
C SER A 195 31.47 -19.95 7.05
N VAL A 196 31.58 -21.27 6.89
CA VAL A 196 30.88 -22.03 5.84
C VAL A 196 29.36 -21.95 6.04
N VAL A 197 28.88 -21.94 7.28
CA VAL A 197 27.44 -21.84 7.59
C VAL A 197 26.96 -20.38 7.63
N GLY A 198 27.73 -19.47 8.24
CA GLY A 198 27.33 -18.08 8.46
C GLY A 198 27.37 -17.20 7.21
N TYR A 199 28.38 -17.37 6.34
CA TYR A 199 28.54 -16.58 5.12
C TYR A 199 27.36 -16.66 4.12
N PRO A 200 26.82 -17.85 3.76
CA PRO A 200 25.67 -17.93 2.86
C PRO A 200 24.43 -17.26 3.44
N ILE A 201 24.20 -17.39 4.75
CA ILE A 201 23.06 -16.75 5.44
C ILE A 201 23.22 -15.23 5.42
N ALA A 202 24.40 -14.73 5.76
CA ALA A 202 24.67 -13.29 5.79
C ALA A 202 24.60 -12.65 4.39
N SER A 203 25.18 -13.30 3.38
CA SER A 203 25.18 -12.78 2.00
C SER A 203 23.77 -12.77 1.37
N ALA A 204 22.98 -13.83 1.57
CA ALA A 204 21.59 -13.86 1.13
C ALA A 204 20.75 -12.78 1.81
N SER A 205 20.93 -12.60 3.12
CA SER A 205 20.22 -11.59 3.90
C SER A 205 20.60 -10.16 3.48
N ALA A 206 21.88 -9.89 3.21
CA ALA A 206 22.34 -8.61 2.69
C ALA A 206 21.75 -8.29 1.32
N GLY A 207 21.64 -9.29 0.43
CA GLY A 207 20.98 -9.16 -0.87
C GLY A 207 19.50 -8.81 -0.73
N ALA A 208 18.79 -9.48 0.17
CA ALA A 208 17.37 -9.20 0.45
C ALA A 208 17.16 -7.79 1.02
N LEU A 209 17.95 -7.39 2.03
CA LEU A 209 17.90 -6.04 2.62
C LEU A 209 18.22 -4.94 1.62
N HIS A 210 19.22 -5.17 0.75
CA HIS A 210 19.55 -4.24 -0.33
C HIS A 210 18.38 -4.08 -1.34
N GLY A 211 17.64 -5.16 -1.62
CA GLY A 211 16.41 -5.11 -2.42
C GLY A 211 15.31 -4.26 -1.78
N LEU A 212 15.10 -4.41 -0.46
CA LEU A 212 14.15 -3.59 0.30
C LEU A 212 14.57 -2.12 0.34
N TRP A 213 15.86 -1.84 0.56
CA TRP A 213 16.40 -0.48 0.63
C TRP A 213 16.21 0.30 -0.69
N LYS A 214 16.26 -0.38 -1.83
CA LYS A 214 16.02 0.25 -3.15
C LYS A 214 14.57 0.71 -3.37
N ASN A 215 13.67 0.54 -2.39
CA ASN A 215 12.23 0.81 -2.51
C ASN A 215 11.61 0.10 -3.72
N ASP A 216 12.19 -1.04 -4.10
CA ASP A 216 11.70 -1.83 -5.22
C ASP A 216 10.54 -2.71 -4.78
N LEU A 217 10.46 -3.10 -3.50
CA LEU A 217 9.36 -3.90 -2.96
C LEU A 217 8.44 -3.05 -2.08
N VAL A 218 7.14 -3.07 -2.37
CA VAL A 218 6.10 -2.38 -1.60
C VAL A 218 5.05 -3.39 -1.17
N ALA A 219 4.65 -3.38 0.09
CA ALA A 219 3.52 -4.15 0.56
C ALA A 219 2.22 -3.38 0.31
N LEU A 220 1.27 -4.00 -0.36
CA LEU A 220 -0.07 -3.47 -0.57
C LEU A 220 -1.07 -4.21 0.30
N LYS A 221 -1.94 -3.46 0.96
CA LYS A 221 -3.09 -3.93 1.73
C LYS A 221 -4.38 -3.41 1.09
N GLY A 222 -5.39 -4.25 0.93
CA GLY A 222 -6.71 -3.81 0.47
C GLY A 222 -7.78 -4.87 0.67
N ALA A 223 -9.03 -4.53 0.35
CA ALA A 223 -10.15 -5.46 0.47
C ALA A 223 -10.27 -6.38 -0.77
N CYS A 224 -10.65 -7.62 -0.58
CA CYS A 224 -10.95 -8.55 -1.66
C CYS A 224 -12.20 -8.07 -2.41
N PRO A 225 -12.16 -7.89 -3.74
CA PRO A 225 -13.31 -7.45 -4.52
C PRO A 225 -14.46 -8.47 -4.61
N ASN A 226 -14.27 -9.69 -4.10
CA ASN A 226 -15.28 -10.74 -4.07
C ASN A 226 -15.96 -10.86 -2.69
N CYS A 227 -15.19 -11.12 -1.62
CA CYS A 227 -15.72 -11.34 -0.28
C CYS A 227 -15.54 -10.17 0.71
N GLY A 228 -14.77 -9.14 0.34
CA GLY A 228 -14.48 -7.99 1.21
C GLY A 228 -13.36 -8.18 2.24
N GLU A 229 -12.78 -9.39 2.34
CA GLU A 229 -11.72 -9.70 3.30
C GLU A 229 -10.40 -8.94 3.02
N GLU A 230 -9.62 -8.61 4.05
CA GLU A 230 -8.32 -7.95 3.90
C GLU A 230 -7.29 -8.87 3.22
N VAL A 231 -6.68 -8.42 2.12
CA VAL A 231 -5.65 -9.16 1.39
C VAL A 231 -4.38 -8.35 1.27
N PHE A 232 -3.25 -9.05 1.27
CA PHE A 232 -1.91 -8.49 1.30
C PHE A 232 -1.08 -9.04 0.14
N ALA A 233 -0.25 -8.22 -0.48
CA ALA A 233 0.73 -8.68 -1.46
C ALA A 233 1.96 -7.77 -1.50
N PHE A 234 3.14 -8.38 -1.65
CA PHE A 234 4.36 -7.66 -1.93
C PHE A 234 4.50 -7.48 -3.46
N VAL A 235 4.51 -6.24 -3.92
CA VAL A 235 4.55 -5.89 -5.34
C VAL A 235 5.77 -5.04 -5.64
N ARG A 236 6.37 -5.24 -6.82
CA ARG A 236 7.49 -4.40 -7.26
C ARG A 236 7.03 -3.01 -7.68
N SER A 237 7.67 -1.96 -7.17
CA SER A 237 7.26 -0.56 -7.39
C SER A 237 7.66 -0.03 -8.78
N ILE A 238 8.79 -0.50 -9.34
CA ILE A 238 9.36 0.03 -10.61
C ILE A 238 8.84 -0.73 -11.83
N GLN A 239 8.35 -1.95 -11.68
CA GLN A 239 7.96 -2.84 -12.78
C GLN A 239 6.43 -2.98 -12.96
N SER A 240 5.68 -1.95 -12.59
CA SER A 240 4.20 -1.97 -12.48
C SER A 240 3.45 -2.32 -13.77
N ASN A 241 4.05 -2.11 -14.95
CA ASN A 241 3.38 -2.38 -16.24
C ASN A 241 3.77 -3.70 -16.92
N LYS A 242 4.87 -4.37 -16.53
CA LYS A 242 5.37 -5.54 -17.27
C LYS A 242 4.95 -6.88 -16.67
N SER A 243 4.66 -6.95 -15.37
CA SER A 243 4.25 -8.19 -14.71
C SER A 243 3.38 -7.89 -13.48
N PRO A 244 2.04 -7.92 -13.62
CA PRO A 244 1.17 -7.74 -12.46
C PRO A 244 1.34 -8.91 -11.48
N HIS A 245 1.34 -8.59 -10.18
CA HIS A 245 1.44 -9.63 -9.15
C HIS A 245 0.08 -10.32 -8.99
N ARG A 246 0.09 -11.66 -9.04
CA ARG A 246 -1.13 -12.47 -8.89
C ARG A 246 -1.09 -13.21 -7.57
N ALA A 247 -2.19 -13.18 -6.84
CA ALA A 247 -2.36 -13.95 -5.63
C ALA A 247 -3.82 -14.42 -5.53
N GLU A 248 -4.08 -15.37 -4.65
CA GLU A 248 -5.42 -15.84 -4.35
C GLU A 248 -5.88 -15.25 -3.02
N CYS A 249 -7.19 -14.97 -2.91
CA CYS A 249 -7.76 -14.56 -1.63
C CYS A 249 -7.70 -15.73 -0.64
N HIS A 250 -7.19 -15.50 0.56
CA HIS A 250 -7.04 -16.55 1.57
C HIS A 250 -8.37 -17.05 2.16
N VAL A 251 -9.49 -16.34 1.95
CA VAL A 251 -10.84 -16.76 2.41
C VAL A 251 -11.67 -17.36 1.29
N CYS A 252 -11.78 -16.69 0.14
CA CYS A 252 -12.68 -17.12 -0.94
C CYS A 252 -11.97 -17.70 -2.16
N GLU A 253 -10.65 -17.85 -2.12
CA GLU A 253 -9.80 -18.43 -3.18
C GLU A 253 -9.94 -17.74 -4.55
N SER A 254 -10.50 -16.53 -4.58
CA SER A 254 -10.66 -15.77 -5.81
C SER A 254 -9.31 -15.30 -6.33
N PHE A 255 -9.08 -15.39 -7.64
CA PHE A 255 -7.86 -14.90 -8.27
C PHE A 255 -7.82 -13.37 -8.31
N LEU A 256 -6.76 -12.80 -7.75
CA LEU A 256 -6.57 -11.36 -7.62
C LEU A 256 -5.34 -10.88 -8.39
N GLU A 257 -5.47 -9.71 -9.03
CA GLU A 257 -4.37 -9.00 -9.68
C GLU A 257 -4.05 -7.71 -8.93
N PHE A 258 -2.84 -7.61 -8.38
CA PHE A 258 -2.37 -6.39 -7.74
C PHE A 258 -1.63 -5.54 -8.76
N ARG A 259 -2.09 -4.29 -8.93
CA ARG A 259 -1.42 -3.29 -9.77
C ARG A 259 -1.07 -2.07 -8.93
N THR A 260 0.20 -1.70 -8.95
CA THR A 260 0.70 -0.46 -8.35
C THR A 260 0.55 0.71 -9.31
N LYS A 261 0.21 1.87 -8.77
CA LYS A 261 0.30 3.16 -9.41
C LYS A 261 1.22 4.03 -8.57
N VAL A 262 2.23 4.56 -9.23
CA VAL A 262 3.24 5.40 -8.60
C VAL A 262 2.88 6.82 -8.95
N GLU A 263 2.58 7.62 -7.94
CA GLU A 263 2.48 9.07 -8.11
C GLU A 263 3.76 9.70 -7.58
N GLN A 264 4.35 10.57 -8.39
CA GLN A 264 5.51 11.33 -8.00
C GLN A 264 5.01 12.62 -7.35
N SER A 265 5.31 12.81 -6.08
CA SER A 265 4.90 14.02 -5.38
C SER A 265 5.64 15.22 -5.98
N ILE A 266 4.89 16.19 -6.49
CA ILE A 266 5.42 17.37 -7.19
C ILE A 266 6.12 18.39 -6.26
N PRO A 267 5.90 18.46 -4.92
CA PRO A 267 6.58 19.47 -4.11
C PRO A 267 7.75 18.99 -3.25
N THR A 268 8.01 17.67 -3.07
CA THR A 268 9.07 17.21 -2.16
C THR A 268 9.96 16.14 -2.81
N PRO A 269 11.17 16.50 -3.30
CA PRO A 269 12.07 15.53 -3.91
C PRO A 269 12.48 14.49 -2.85
N GLY A 270 12.04 13.24 -3.06
CA GLY A 270 12.48 12.09 -2.27
C GLY A 270 11.35 11.25 -1.65
N LYS A 271 10.13 11.77 -1.52
CA LYS A 271 8.98 10.97 -1.04
C LYS A 271 8.14 10.46 -2.20
N ARG A 272 8.47 9.25 -2.65
CA ARG A 272 7.64 8.46 -3.57
C ARG A 272 6.51 7.82 -2.76
N TRP A 273 5.26 8.02 -3.18
CA TRP A 273 4.12 7.34 -2.60
C TRP A 273 3.54 6.38 -3.64
N VAL A 274 3.19 5.18 -3.20
CA VAL A 274 2.62 4.15 -4.05
C VAL A 274 1.23 3.81 -3.53
N TYR A 275 0.24 3.78 -4.43
CA TYR A 275 -1.06 3.20 -4.14
C TYR A 275 -1.35 2.10 -5.15
N GLY A 276 -2.29 1.22 -4.83
CA GLY A 276 -2.60 0.06 -5.64
C GLY A 276 -4.08 -0.06 -5.98
N ARG A 277 -4.36 -0.98 -6.89
CA ARG A 277 -5.69 -1.53 -7.12
C ARG A 277 -5.61 -3.04 -7.23
N ILE A 278 -6.60 -3.70 -6.66
CA ILE A 278 -6.76 -5.16 -6.66
C ILE A 278 -7.91 -5.47 -7.61
N TYR A 279 -7.65 -6.19 -8.68
CA TYR A 279 -8.68 -6.60 -9.64
C TYR A 279 -9.08 -8.05 -9.42
N LEU A 280 -10.37 -8.33 -9.48
CA LEU A 280 -10.86 -9.71 -9.58
C LEU A 280 -10.61 -10.22 -10.99
N ILE A 281 -9.87 -11.32 -11.11
CA ILE A 281 -9.67 -12.02 -12.36
C ILE A 281 -10.56 -13.26 -12.36
N ARG A 282 -11.26 -13.52 -13.47
CA ARG A 282 -11.82 -14.86 -13.68
C ARG A 282 -10.68 -15.84 -13.91
N ARG A 283 -10.73 -16.99 -13.24
CA ARG A 283 -9.91 -18.15 -13.61
C ARG A 283 -10.20 -18.42 -15.08
N ARG A 284 -9.25 -18.08 -15.96
CA ARG A 284 -9.37 -18.40 -17.38
C ARG A 284 -9.38 -19.93 -17.42
N GLY A 285 -10.52 -20.53 -17.73
CA GLY A 285 -10.68 -21.98 -17.76
C GLY A 285 -9.65 -22.57 -18.70
N GLY A 286 -8.53 -23.01 -18.13
CA GLY A 286 -7.53 -23.86 -18.76
C GLY A 286 -7.71 -25.22 -18.12
N ASN A 287 -8.15 -26.18 -18.91
CA ASN A 287 -8.28 -27.61 -18.64
C ASN A 287 -7.72 -28.08 -17.28
N GLN A 288 -8.62 -28.48 -16.38
CA GLN A 288 -8.36 -29.59 -15.48
C GLN A 288 -7.97 -30.80 -16.34
N HIS A 289 -6.70 -31.00 -16.64
CA HIS A 289 -6.13 -32.28 -17.09
C HIS A 289 -4.61 -32.21 -17.04
N GLN A 290 -4.03 -32.20 -15.84
CA GLN A 290 -2.77 -32.91 -15.59
C GLN A 290 -2.90 -33.63 -14.24
N ARG A 291 -3.27 -34.91 -14.35
CA ARG A 291 -3.07 -35.93 -13.34
C ARG A 291 -1.61 -35.87 -12.89
N TRP A 292 -1.41 -35.88 -11.59
CA TRP A 292 -0.19 -36.38 -11.00
C TRP A 292 -0.15 -37.89 -11.26
N THR A 293 0.78 -38.31 -12.11
CA THR A 293 1.37 -39.65 -12.14
C THR A 293 2.86 -39.45 -12.03
#